data_AF-A0A9P6V132-F1
#
_entry.id   AF-A0A9P6V132-F1
#
_cell.length_a   1.000
_cell.length_b   1.000
_cell.length_c   1.000
_cell.angle_alpha   90.00
_cell.angle_beta   90.00
_cell.angle_gamma   90.00
#
_symmetry.space_group_name_H-M   'P 1'
#
loop_
_entity.id
_entity.type
_entity.pdbx_description
1 polymer ?
#
loop_
_entity_poly.entity_id
_entity_poly.type
_entity_poly.pdbx_seq_one_letter_code
_entity_poly.pdbx_strand_id
1 'polypeptide(L)'
;MKANVDGAMDSVMTSFRSGTKRLWYPALQGARVLVREGRLADFERVIYNAPCRHEHDFQRGISQLLGEMAMDPVWTEETRIHALELLGRLYRSEEQWISDAGVKETILGILRYVAEEAELIIQGHALAAIPDLTIEATDDFPRSYPLAVRLSLP
;
A
#
# COMPACT_ATOMS: atom_id res chain seq x y z
N MET A 1 8.39 -36.39 -8.30
CA MET A 1 6.94 -36.27 -8.03
C MET A 1 6.72 -34.86 -7.52
N LYS A 2 5.98 -34.04 -8.28
CA LYS A 2 5.68 -32.62 -7.97
C LYS A 2 4.54 -32.54 -6.96
N ALA A 3 4.48 -31.38 -6.30
CA ALA A 3 3.42 -30.82 -5.47
C ALA A 3 3.43 -31.22 -3.98
N ASN A 4 3.61 -30.21 -3.13
CA ASN A 4 2.63 -29.81 -2.10
C ASN A 4 3.11 -28.53 -1.41
N VAL A 5 3.10 -27.42 -2.15
CA VAL A 5 3.22 -26.06 -1.58
C VAL A 5 1.82 -25.47 -1.30
N ASP A 6 0.77 -26.01 -1.92
CA ASP A 6 -0.61 -25.51 -1.76
C ASP A 6 -1.22 -25.80 -0.37
N GLY A 7 -0.85 -26.91 0.28
CA GLY A 7 -1.44 -27.31 1.56
C GLY A 7 -1.07 -26.43 2.76
N ALA A 8 0.07 -25.73 2.71
CA ALA A 8 0.51 -24.86 3.80
C ALA A 8 -0.32 -23.56 3.85
N MET A 9 -0.73 -23.03 2.69
CA MET A 9 -1.59 -21.86 2.62
C MET A 9 -3.02 -22.18 3.08
N ASP A 10 -3.57 -23.34 2.69
CA ASP A 10 -4.91 -23.75 3.08
C ASP A 10 -5.06 -24.02 4.59
N SER A 11 -4.03 -24.60 5.21
CA SER A 11 -4.03 -24.84 6.66
C SER A 11 -3.93 -23.55 7.47
N VAL A 12 -3.25 -22.52 6.92
CA VAL A 12 -3.22 -21.19 7.52
C VAL A 12 -4.60 -20.53 7.37
N MET A 13 -5.23 -20.61 6.19
CA MET A 13 -6.57 -20.06 5.94
C MET A 13 -7.68 -20.67 6.80
N THR A 14 -7.62 -21.98 7.12
CA THR A 14 -8.66 -22.65 7.92
C THR A 14 -8.61 -22.29 9.40
N SER A 15 -7.44 -21.96 9.95
CA SER A 15 -7.29 -21.53 11.35
C SER A 15 -7.90 -20.16 11.68
N PHE A 16 -8.20 -19.34 10.66
CA PHE A 16 -8.81 -18.01 10.82
C PHE A 16 -10.33 -18.02 11.03
N ARG A 17 -11.00 -19.17 10.92
CA ARG A 17 -12.48 -19.24 10.98
C ARG A 17 -13.09 -19.25 12.38
N SER A 18 -12.31 -19.21 13.47
CA SER A 18 -12.84 -19.45 14.83
C SER A 18 -12.77 -18.30 15.85
N GLY A 19 -12.44 -17.09 15.43
CA GLY A 19 -12.52 -15.93 16.33
C GLY A 19 -12.29 -14.64 15.56
N THR A 20 -13.06 -13.61 15.87
CA THR A 20 -13.26 -12.33 15.18
C THR A 20 -12.00 -11.46 15.04
N LYS A 21 -10.88 -12.01 14.55
CA LYS A 21 -9.73 -11.26 14.08
C LYS A 21 -10.04 -10.86 12.65
N ARG A 22 -10.26 -9.56 12.44
CA ARG A 22 -10.58 -8.99 11.13
C ARG A 22 -9.57 -9.51 10.10
N LEU A 23 -10.07 -10.09 9.00
CA LEU A 23 -9.27 -10.79 8.00
C LEU A 23 -8.21 -9.87 7.36
N TRP A 24 -8.42 -8.56 7.41
CA TRP A 24 -7.45 -7.56 6.96
C TRP A 24 -6.11 -7.61 7.68
N TYR A 25 -6.08 -7.86 8.99
CA TYR A 25 -4.84 -7.70 9.77
C TYR A 25 -3.79 -8.75 9.40
N PRO A 26 -4.10 -10.06 9.38
CA PRO A 26 -3.16 -11.07 8.90
C PRO A 26 -2.73 -10.84 7.44
N ALA A 27 -3.65 -10.43 6.56
CA ALA A 27 -3.33 -10.13 5.17
C ALA A 27 -2.33 -8.96 5.05
N LEU A 28 -2.54 -7.89 5.83
CA LEU A 28 -1.64 -6.75 5.86
C LEU A 28 -0.26 -7.11 6.45
N GLN A 29 -0.21 -7.96 7.49
CA GLN A 29 1.06 -8.45 8.01
C GLN A 29 1.80 -9.30 6.97
N GLY A 30 1.08 -10.17 6.25
CA GLY A 30 1.63 -10.92 5.13
C GLY A 30 2.20 -10.00 4.04
N ALA A 31 1.46 -8.95 3.67
CA ALA A 31 1.94 -7.95 2.71
C ALA A 31 3.24 -7.27 3.17
N ARG A 32 3.34 -6.89 4.46
CA ARG A 32 4.57 -6.32 5.03
C ARG A 32 5.76 -7.29 4.96
N VAL A 33 5.53 -8.59 5.18
CA VAL A 33 6.58 -9.62 5.04
C VAL A 33 7.02 -9.73 3.58
N LEU A 34 6.09 -9.79 2.64
CA LEU A 34 6.41 -9.86 1.21
C LEU A 34 7.23 -8.65 0.74
N VAL A 35 6.87 -7.45 1.21
CA VAL A 35 7.66 -6.24 0.95
C VAL A 35 9.05 -6.38 1.54
N ARG A 36 9.22 -6.75 2.81
CA ARG A 36 10.55 -6.95 3.43
C ARG A 36 11.42 -7.98 2.71
N GLU A 37 10.80 -9.02 2.13
CA GLU A 37 11.49 -10.06 1.36
C GLU A 37 11.75 -9.66 -0.10
N GLY A 38 11.35 -8.46 -0.54
CA GLY A 38 11.48 -8.00 -1.93
C GLY A 38 10.54 -8.74 -2.91
N ARG A 39 9.52 -9.45 -2.42
CA ARG A 39 8.58 -10.24 -3.21
C ARG A 39 7.43 -9.37 -3.74
N LEU A 40 7.76 -8.33 -4.50
CA LEU A 40 6.81 -7.30 -4.93
C LEU A 40 5.67 -7.84 -5.79
N ALA A 41 5.94 -8.82 -6.65
CA ALA A 41 4.89 -9.46 -7.46
C ALA A 41 3.84 -10.19 -6.60
N ASP A 42 4.26 -10.85 -5.53
CA ASP A 42 3.33 -11.51 -4.60
C ASP A 42 2.60 -10.49 -3.74
N PHE A 43 3.26 -9.39 -3.37
CA PHE A 43 2.62 -8.27 -2.69
C PHE A 43 1.50 -7.67 -3.54
N GLU A 44 1.72 -7.40 -4.82
CA GLU A 44 0.67 -6.91 -5.73
C GLU A 44 -0.49 -7.90 -5.87
N ARG A 45 -0.22 -9.21 -5.88
CA ARG A 45 -1.29 -10.21 -5.86
C ARG A 45 -2.13 -10.12 -4.59
N VAL A 46 -1.53 -9.86 -3.44
CA VAL A 46 -2.24 -9.69 -2.17
C VAL A 46 -3.15 -8.47 -2.21
N ILE A 47 -2.72 -7.37 -2.84
CA ILE A 47 -3.57 -6.20 -3.08
C ILE A 47 -4.85 -6.69 -3.76
N TYR A 48 -4.78 -7.15 -5.01
CA TYR A 48 -5.99 -7.41 -5.79
C TYR A 48 -6.80 -8.66 -5.41
N ASN A 49 -6.18 -9.67 -4.79
CA ASN A 49 -6.82 -10.98 -4.59
C ASN A 49 -7.19 -11.28 -3.13
N ALA A 50 -6.75 -10.48 -2.16
CA ALA A 50 -7.10 -10.74 -0.77
C ALA A 50 -8.64 -10.71 -0.57
N PRO A 51 -9.21 -11.64 0.21
CA PRO A 51 -10.65 -11.62 0.53
C PRO A 51 -11.08 -10.31 1.21
N CYS A 52 -10.18 -9.71 1.98
CA CYS A 52 -10.37 -8.45 2.70
C CYS A 52 -10.05 -7.20 1.85
N ARG A 53 -9.87 -7.34 0.53
CA ARG A 53 -9.40 -6.24 -0.32
C ARG A 53 -10.25 -4.97 -0.31
N HIS A 54 -11.54 -5.10 0.00
CA HIS A 54 -12.48 -3.99 0.12
C HIS A 54 -12.63 -3.48 1.56
N GLU A 55 -11.91 -4.05 2.52
CA GLU A 55 -11.94 -3.58 3.91
C GLU A 55 -11.12 -2.28 4.02
N HIS A 56 -11.75 -1.21 4.52
CA HIS A 56 -11.12 0.11 4.69
C HIS A 56 -9.74 0.05 5.35
N ASP A 57 -9.61 -0.69 6.46
CA ASP A 57 -8.36 -0.82 7.21
C ASP A 57 -7.26 -1.50 6.38
N PHE A 58 -7.63 -2.47 5.55
CA PHE A 58 -6.70 -3.14 4.63
C PHE A 58 -6.19 -2.15 3.59
N GLN A 59 -7.10 -1.44 2.92
CA GLN A 59 -6.76 -0.50 1.86
C GLN A 59 -5.89 0.64 2.37
N ARG A 60 -6.25 1.21 3.52
CA ARG A 60 -5.45 2.24 4.19
C ARG A 60 -4.05 1.72 4.52
N GLY A 61 -3.94 0.51 5.06
CA GLY A 61 -2.66 -0.12 5.37
C GLY A 61 -1.79 -0.40 4.14
N ILE A 62 -2.40 -0.82 3.02
CA ILE A 62 -1.69 -1.00 1.74
C ILE A 62 -1.20 0.34 1.21
N SER A 63 -2.05 1.38 1.21
CA SER A 63 -1.66 2.72 0.78
C SER A 63 -0.47 3.25 1.61
N GLN A 64 -0.51 3.05 2.93
CA GLN A 64 0.59 3.39 3.83
C GLN A 64 1.88 2.65 3.46
N LEU A 65 1.81 1.34 3.24
CA LEU A 65 2.98 0.52 2.91
C LEU A 65 3.60 0.95 1.57
N LEU A 66 2.79 1.30 0.57
CA LEU A 66 3.28 1.85 -0.70
C LEU A 66 3.95 3.23 -0.52
N GLY A 67 3.39 4.09 0.34
CA GLY A 67 4.01 5.37 0.70
C GLY A 67 5.35 5.19 1.40
N GLU A 68 5.44 4.25 2.35
CA GLU A 68 6.69 3.87 3.03
C GLU A 68 7.72 3.40 2.01
N MET A 69 7.33 2.52 1.07
CA MET A 69 8.20 2.08 -0.02
C MET A 69 8.69 3.25 -0.88
N ALA A 70 7.82 4.19 -1.25
CA ALA A 70 8.18 5.33 -2.08
C ALA A 70 9.16 6.30 -1.41
N MET A 71 9.19 6.37 -0.07
CA MET A 71 10.06 7.27 0.69
C MET A 71 11.36 6.63 1.17
N ASP A 72 11.41 5.31 1.32
CA ASP A 72 12.57 4.64 1.90
C ASP A 72 13.69 4.44 0.85
N PRO A 73 14.86 5.06 1.01
CA PRO A 73 15.97 4.95 0.07
C PRO A 73 16.64 3.56 0.07
N VAL A 74 16.22 2.63 0.94
CA VAL A 74 16.60 1.22 0.82
C VAL A 74 16.10 0.60 -0.49
N TRP A 75 15.01 1.13 -1.05
CA TRP A 75 14.45 0.69 -2.32
C TRP A 75 15.12 1.36 -3.51
N THR A 76 15.20 0.63 -4.62
CA THR A 76 15.65 1.20 -5.89
C THR A 76 14.69 2.30 -6.35
N GLU A 77 15.22 3.29 -7.09
CA GLU A 77 14.40 4.34 -7.70
C GLU A 77 13.21 3.76 -8.49
N GLU A 78 13.45 2.72 -9.28
CA GLU A 78 12.41 2.00 -10.02
C GLU A 78 11.30 1.46 -9.11
N THR A 79 11.65 0.85 -7.98
CA THR A 79 10.67 0.32 -7.01
C THR A 79 9.85 1.44 -6.38
N ARG A 80 10.51 2.56 -6.07
CA ARG A 80 9.88 3.73 -5.45
C ARG A 80 8.90 4.42 -6.40
N ILE A 81 9.30 4.59 -7.66
CA ILE A 81 8.44 5.09 -8.74
C ILE A 81 7.24 4.16 -8.93
N HIS A 82 7.48 2.85 -9.01
CA HIS A 82 6.42 1.87 -9.18
C HIS A 82 5.40 1.89 -8.05
N ALA A 83 5.83 2.10 -6.80
CA ALA A 83 4.94 2.26 -5.66
C ALA A 83 4.01 3.48 -5.82
N LEU A 84 4.51 4.60 -6.34
CA LEU A 84 3.73 5.80 -6.63
C LEU A 84 2.75 5.59 -7.79
N GLU A 85 3.20 4.95 -8.86
CA GLU A 85 2.32 4.60 -9.99
C GLU A 85 1.20 3.66 -9.56
N LEU A 86 1.50 2.70 -8.69
CA LEU A 86 0.50 1.81 -8.11
C LEU A 86 -0.48 2.58 -7.21
N LEU A 87 -0.02 3.49 -6.34
CA LEU A 87 -0.91 4.39 -5.57
C LEU A 87 -1.85 5.17 -6.48
N GLY A 88 -1.35 5.79 -7.55
CA GLY A 88 -2.16 6.52 -8.52
C GLY A 88 -3.17 5.63 -9.27
N ARG A 89 -2.79 4.40 -9.61
CA ARG A 89 -3.71 3.41 -10.19
C ARG A 89 -4.81 3.00 -9.21
N LEU A 90 -4.46 2.74 -7.96
CA LEU A 90 -5.41 2.39 -6.90
C LEU A 90 -6.40 3.54 -6.67
N TYR A 91 -5.92 4.79 -6.61
CA TYR A 91 -6.78 5.98 -6.49
C TYR A 91 -7.86 6.03 -7.58
N ARG A 92 -7.48 5.81 -8.84
CA ARG A 92 -8.39 5.90 -10.00
C ARG A 92 -9.34 4.70 -10.14
N SER A 93 -9.09 3.61 -9.42
CA SER A 93 -9.83 2.36 -9.57
C SER A 93 -11.03 2.29 -8.60
N GLU A 94 -12.03 3.15 -8.85
CA GLU A 94 -13.23 3.25 -7.99
C GLU A 94 -14.08 1.96 -7.99
N GLU A 95 -14.11 1.23 -9.11
CA GLU A 95 -14.96 0.05 -9.24
C GLU A 95 -14.29 -1.25 -8.77
N GLN A 96 -12.96 -1.32 -8.70
CA GLN A 96 -12.23 -2.58 -8.42
C GLN A 96 -11.42 -2.55 -7.12
N TRP A 97 -11.13 -1.35 -6.60
CA TRP A 97 -10.37 -1.19 -5.38
C TRP A 97 -11.07 -0.27 -4.39
N ILE A 98 -11.24 1.02 -4.71
CA ILE A 98 -11.61 2.01 -3.70
C ILE A 98 -13.09 2.35 -3.74
N SER A 99 -13.81 1.92 -2.71
CA SER A 99 -15.18 2.37 -2.45
C SER A 99 -15.27 3.50 -1.42
N ASP A 100 -14.18 3.78 -0.69
CA ASP A 100 -14.19 4.64 0.49
C ASP A 100 -13.44 5.96 0.27
N ALA A 101 -14.09 7.09 0.61
CA ALA A 101 -13.53 8.43 0.45
C ALA A 101 -12.32 8.69 1.36
N GLY A 102 -12.29 8.14 2.57
CA GLY A 102 -11.16 8.29 3.50
C GLY A 102 -9.90 7.56 3.03
N VAL A 103 -10.06 6.47 2.26
CA VAL A 103 -8.93 5.81 1.57
C VAL A 103 -8.39 6.68 0.44
N LYS A 104 -9.26 7.36 -0.33
CA LYS A 104 -8.82 8.31 -1.37
C LYS A 104 -8.05 9.48 -0.77
N GLU A 105 -8.58 10.08 0.30
CA GLU A 105 -7.91 11.16 1.05
C GLU A 105 -6.56 10.69 1.60
N THR A 106 -6.49 9.46 2.11
CA THR A 106 -5.23 8.86 2.54
C THR A 106 -4.21 8.79 1.40
N ILE A 107 -4.60 8.30 0.23
CA ILE A 107 -3.69 8.21 -0.93
C ILE A 107 -3.22 9.60 -1.36
N LEU A 108 -4.13 10.58 -1.43
CA LEU A 108 -3.77 11.96 -1.77
C LEU A 108 -2.81 12.56 -0.74
N GLY A 109 -3.05 12.35 0.55
CA GLY A 109 -2.17 12.80 1.62
C GLY A 109 -0.75 12.21 1.50
N ILE A 110 -0.65 10.92 1.16
CA ILE A 110 0.63 10.24 0.93
C ILE A 110 1.33 10.83 -0.30
N LEU A 111 0.63 10.96 -1.44
CA LEU A 111 1.22 11.50 -2.67
C LEU A 111 1.72 12.94 -2.48
N ARG A 112 0.95 13.79 -1.77
CA ARG A 112 1.36 15.16 -1.41
C ARG A 112 2.60 15.15 -0.53
N TYR A 113 2.62 14.32 0.51
CA TYR A 113 3.78 14.19 1.39
C TYR A 113 5.05 13.77 0.63
N VAL A 114 4.94 12.78 -0.27
CA VAL A 114 6.07 12.35 -1.11
C VAL A 114 6.52 13.48 -2.05
N ALA A 115 5.57 14.21 -2.64
CA ALA A 115 5.88 15.35 -3.51
C ALA A 115 6.59 16.50 -2.79
N GLU A 116 6.37 16.66 -1.49
CA GLU A 116 7.02 17.69 -0.67
C GLU A 116 8.41 17.25 -0.18
N GLU A 117 8.54 16.01 0.30
CA GLU A 117 9.69 15.58 1.10
C GLU A 117 10.71 14.71 0.35
N ALA A 118 10.35 14.11 -0.79
CA ALA A 118 11.26 13.22 -1.52
C ALA A 118 12.29 14.00 -2.36
N GLU A 119 13.24 13.29 -2.98
CA GLU A 119 14.15 13.87 -3.96
C GLU A 119 13.45 14.16 -5.31
N LEU A 120 14.04 15.06 -6.09
CA LEU A 120 13.45 15.65 -7.31
C LEU A 120 12.79 14.64 -8.27
N ILE A 121 13.42 13.49 -8.51
CA ILE A 121 12.87 12.48 -9.43
C ILE A 121 11.57 11.91 -8.85
N ILE A 122 11.60 11.46 -7.60
CA ILE A 122 10.46 10.88 -6.90
C ILE A 122 9.34 11.92 -6.71
N GLN A 123 9.68 13.17 -6.42
CA GLN A 123 8.73 14.28 -6.36
C GLN A 123 7.96 14.44 -7.67
N GLY A 124 8.66 14.45 -8.81
CA GLY A 124 8.05 14.56 -10.13
C GLY A 124 7.03 13.44 -10.41
N HIS A 125 7.37 12.22 -10.03
CA HIS A 125 6.46 11.07 -10.16
C HIS A 125 5.28 11.14 -9.19
N ALA A 126 5.49 11.60 -7.96
CA ALA A 126 4.41 11.78 -6.99
C ALA A 126 3.39 12.83 -7.47
N LEU A 127 3.87 13.97 -8.00
CA LEU A 127 3.02 15.00 -8.59
C LEU A 127 2.24 14.49 -9.81
N ALA A 128 2.89 13.73 -10.69
CA ALA A 128 2.23 13.14 -11.85
C ALA A 128 1.17 12.07 -11.47
N ALA A 129 1.32 11.45 -10.29
CA ALA A 129 0.37 10.47 -9.77
C ALA A 129 -0.85 11.11 -9.09
N ILE A 130 -0.80 12.40 -8.74
CA ILE A 130 -1.96 13.15 -8.22
C ILE A 130 -2.95 13.39 -9.39
N PRO A 131 -4.20 12.95 -9.29
CA PRO A 131 -5.21 13.20 -10.33
C PRO A 131 -5.61 14.68 -10.36
N ASP A 132 -5.78 15.21 -11.58
CA ASP A 132 -6.19 16.58 -11.94
C ASP A 132 -6.24 17.58 -10.78
N LEU A 133 -5.12 18.29 -10.63
CA LEU A 133 -4.87 19.34 -9.65
C LEU A 133 -5.83 20.54 -9.84
N THR A 134 -7.06 20.44 -9.36
CA THR A 134 -7.70 21.61 -8.74
C THR A 134 -7.15 21.68 -7.32
N ILE A 135 -6.00 22.34 -7.17
CA ILE A 135 -5.37 22.61 -5.86
C ILE A 135 -6.29 23.59 -5.13
N GLU A 136 -7.34 23.10 -4.51
CA GLU A 136 -7.89 23.79 -3.37
C GLU A 136 -7.04 23.40 -2.17
N ALA A 137 -6.29 24.41 -1.70
CA ALA A 137 -5.47 24.38 -0.51
C ALA A 137 -6.31 23.89 0.67
N THR A 138 -6.28 22.58 0.89
CA THR A 138 -6.82 21.95 2.09
C THR A 138 -5.71 22.01 3.13
N ASP A 139 -5.66 23.15 3.80
CA ASP A 139 -4.70 23.54 4.83
C ASP A 139 -4.83 22.71 6.14
N ASP A 140 -5.53 21.58 6.10
CA ASP A 140 -6.00 20.86 7.30
C ASP A 140 -5.72 19.35 7.25
N PHE A 141 -4.69 18.93 6.50
CA PHE A 141 -4.13 17.60 6.71
C PHE A 141 -3.12 17.66 7.85
N PRO A 142 -3.19 16.76 8.84
CA PRO A 142 -2.18 16.69 9.89
C PRO A 142 -0.81 16.55 9.22
N ARG A 143 0.06 17.56 9.43
CA ARG A 143 1.44 17.71 8.92
C ARG A 143 2.41 16.59 9.34
N SER A 144 1.88 15.43 9.68
CA SER A 144 2.60 14.27 10.13
C SER A 144 1.74 13.08 9.76
N TYR A 145 1.77 12.70 8.48
CA TYR A 145 1.40 11.35 8.12
C TYR A 145 2.58 10.48 8.56
N PRO A 146 2.47 9.66 9.63
CA PRO A 146 3.62 8.93 10.13
C PRO A 146 3.86 7.75 9.18
N LEU A 147 4.56 7.99 8.08
CA LEU A 147 5.24 6.91 7.39
C LEU A 147 6.31 6.41 8.36
N ALA A 148 6.29 5.12 8.67
CA ALA A 148 7.34 4.55 9.49
C ALA A 148 8.64 4.60 8.66
N VAL A 149 9.50 5.57 8.95
CA VAL A 149 10.79 5.81 8.27
C VAL A 149 11.75 4.60 8.35
N ARG A 150 11.40 3.56 9.12
CA ARG A 150 12.23 2.36 9.27
C ARG A 150 11.35 1.13 9.41
N LEU A 151 11.13 0.41 8.31
CA LEU A 151 10.92 -1.03 8.44
C LEU A 151 12.24 -1.59 8.97
N SER A 152 12.31 -1.88 10.27
CA SER A 152 13.45 -2.59 10.86
C SER A 152 13.60 -3.91 10.11
N LEU A 153 14.63 -4.00 9.28
CA LEU A 153 15.10 -5.27 8.73
C LEU A 153 15.76 -6.07 9.86
N PRO A 154 15.62 -7.40 9.88
CA PRO A 154 16.31 -8.27 10.84
C PRO A 154 17.84 -8.20 10.68
#